data_AF-A0A849ECW0-F1
#
_entry.id   AF-A0A849ECW0-F1
#
_cell.length_a   1.000
_cell.length_b   1.000
_cell.length_c   1.000
_cell.angle_alpha   90.00
_cell.angle_beta   90.00
_cell.angle_gamma   90.00
#
_symmetry.space_group_name_H-M   'P 1'
#
loop_
_entity.id
_entity.type
_entity.pdbx_description
1 polymer ?
#
loop_
_entity_poly.entity_id
_entity_poly.type
_entity_poly.pdbx_seq_one_letter_code
_entity_poly.pdbx_strand_id
1 'polypeptide(L)'
;GQDITTYDWTGMLGGIRAAFSLPGLVMACSFIGFGALINDVGFPLLAGVATIPLIWALPGQVLFVTMWQSGVALPLIAAAVSLTAVRLLPMTIGVLAQVRLKQASRVPEFLLGHFTAVTIWVLSLTSLHDVPAPRQLPWLVGLGTALMTMMMLVVPLGYYLADTLPPALAAAMVFFTPAFFLLSLLSGAIWRFDYAAIALGCVLLPIARYYAPDFDLLIAGLGGGTLAFICLRPRRKGLLK
;
A
#
# COMPACT_ATOMS: atom_id res chain seq x y z
N GLY A 1 -34.29 -9.62 11.17
CA GLY A 1 -33.20 -8.79 10.62
C GLY A 1 -33.28 -8.91 9.12
N GLN A 2 -33.30 -7.79 8.38
CA GLN A 2 -33.42 -7.83 6.93
C GLN A 2 -32.26 -8.65 6.35
N ASP A 3 -32.59 -9.70 5.60
CA ASP A 3 -31.64 -10.44 4.76
C ASP A 3 -31.19 -9.50 3.63
N ILE A 4 -30.13 -8.74 3.88
CA ILE A 4 -29.54 -7.83 2.89
C ILE A 4 -28.79 -8.69 1.88
N THR A 5 -29.41 -8.91 0.72
CA THR A 5 -28.90 -9.78 -0.35
C THR A 5 -28.15 -9.02 -1.46
N THR A 6 -28.19 -7.68 -1.45
CA THR A 6 -27.63 -6.83 -2.51
C THR A 6 -26.78 -5.69 -1.98
N TYR A 7 -25.72 -5.35 -2.72
CA TYR A 7 -24.89 -4.19 -2.46
C TYR A 7 -25.58 -2.91 -2.94
N ASP A 8 -25.53 -1.86 -2.11
CA ASP A 8 -26.07 -0.54 -2.45
C ASP A 8 -24.96 0.36 -3.01
N TRP A 9 -24.94 0.49 -4.35
CA TRP A 9 -23.93 1.22 -5.10
C TRP A 9 -23.94 2.74 -4.88
N THR A 10 -24.97 3.30 -4.21
CA THR A 10 -24.96 4.71 -3.83
C THR A 10 -23.80 5.07 -2.90
N GLY A 11 -23.25 4.09 -2.17
CA GLY A 11 -22.08 4.25 -1.31
C GLY A 11 -20.79 4.64 -2.04
N MET A 12 -20.72 4.40 -3.36
CA MET A 12 -19.53 4.68 -4.18
C MET A 12 -19.11 6.15 -4.15
N LEU A 13 -20.07 7.08 -4.14
CA LEU A 13 -19.82 8.52 -4.05
C LEU A 13 -19.12 8.91 -2.74
N GLY A 14 -19.43 8.22 -1.64
CA GLY A 14 -18.75 8.43 -0.37
C GLY A 14 -17.28 8.03 -0.45
N GLY A 15 -16.99 6.92 -1.14
CA GLY A 15 -15.62 6.43 -1.36
C GLY A 15 -14.78 7.38 -2.21
N ILE A 16 -15.36 7.91 -3.28
CA ILE A 16 -14.69 8.91 -4.14
C ILE A 16 -14.30 10.15 -3.33
N ARG A 17 -15.17 10.62 -2.43
CA ARG A 17 -14.85 11.77 -1.57
C ARG A 17 -13.73 11.44 -0.57
N ALA A 18 -13.71 10.23 -0.03
CA ALA A 18 -12.67 9.77 0.88
C ALA A 18 -11.29 9.62 0.22
N ALA A 19 -11.21 9.55 -1.11
CA ALA A 19 -9.95 9.55 -1.84
C ALA A 19 -9.15 10.85 -1.64
N PHE A 20 -9.83 11.98 -1.38
CA PHE A 20 -9.20 13.28 -1.07
C PHE A 20 -8.81 13.41 0.41
N SER A 21 -8.36 12.31 1.01
CA SER A 21 -7.87 12.27 2.39
C SER A 21 -6.34 12.39 2.43
N LEU A 22 -5.79 12.58 3.63
CA LEU A 22 -4.34 12.64 3.85
C LEU A 22 -3.58 11.45 3.23
N PRO A 23 -4.03 10.18 3.37
CA PRO A 23 -3.41 9.04 2.68
C PRO A 23 -3.42 9.16 1.15
N GLY A 24 -4.49 9.72 0.56
CA GLY A 24 -4.59 9.97 -0.88
C GLY A 24 -3.60 11.02 -1.36
N LEU A 25 -3.43 12.11 -0.59
CA LEU A 25 -2.44 13.15 -0.89
C LEU A 25 -1.00 12.62 -0.79
N VAL A 26 -0.70 11.82 0.24
CA VAL A 26 0.61 11.18 0.38
C VAL A 26 0.89 10.26 -0.81
N MET A 27 -0.09 9.46 -1.25
CA MET A 27 0.07 8.68 -2.47
C MET A 27 0.32 9.57 -3.68
N ALA A 28 -0.45 10.64 -3.88
CA ALA A 28 -0.23 11.54 -5.01
C ALA A 28 1.21 12.08 -5.04
N CYS A 29 1.75 12.54 -3.90
CA CYS A 29 3.15 12.97 -3.81
C CYS A 29 4.15 11.86 -4.21
N SER A 30 3.90 10.62 -3.79
CA SER A 30 4.78 9.50 -4.19
C SER A 30 4.67 9.10 -5.64
N PHE A 31 3.48 9.20 -6.24
CA PHE A 31 3.28 8.92 -7.66
C PHE A 31 3.84 10.05 -8.56
N ILE A 32 3.94 11.29 -8.06
CA ILE A 32 4.75 12.33 -8.72
C ILE A 32 6.22 11.89 -8.78
N GLY A 33 6.77 11.44 -7.64
CA GLY A 33 8.13 10.89 -7.59
C GLY A 33 8.31 9.69 -8.51
N PHE A 34 7.32 8.80 -8.59
CA PHE A 34 7.36 7.66 -9.51
C PHE A 34 7.35 8.10 -10.98
N GLY A 35 6.56 9.11 -11.33
CA GLY A 35 6.59 9.71 -12.67
C GLY A 35 7.99 10.24 -13.03
N ALA A 36 8.64 10.93 -12.09
CA ALA A 36 10.01 11.41 -12.28
C ALA A 36 11.02 10.26 -12.41
N LEU A 37 10.87 9.19 -11.62
CA LEU A 37 11.71 7.98 -11.75
C LEU A 37 11.56 7.29 -13.12
N ILE A 38 10.34 7.17 -13.63
CA ILE A 38 10.07 6.59 -14.95
C ILE A 38 10.80 7.40 -16.04
N ASN A 39 10.76 8.73 -15.95
CA ASN A 39 11.46 9.62 -16.88
C ASN A 39 12.98 9.44 -16.82
N ASP A 40 13.56 9.42 -15.61
CA ASP A 40 15.01 9.26 -15.39
C ASP A 40 15.55 7.92 -15.93
N VAL A 41 14.74 6.86 -15.83
CA VAL A 41 15.06 5.53 -16.36
C VAL A 41 14.81 5.42 -17.88
N GLY A 42 14.20 6.43 -18.50
CA GLY A 42 13.81 6.42 -19.91
C GLY A 42 12.68 5.43 -20.22
N PHE A 43 11.86 5.09 -19.22
CA PHE A 43 10.74 4.16 -19.40
C PHE A 43 9.58 4.87 -20.12
N PRO A 44 8.92 4.24 -21.12
CA PRO A 44 7.84 4.89 -21.86
C PRO A 44 6.69 5.32 -20.96
N LEU A 45 6.27 6.58 -21.03
CA LEU A 45 5.19 7.14 -20.19
C LEU A 45 3.91 6.28 -20.23
N LEU A 46 3.46 5.88 -21.42
CA LEU A 46 2.25 5.08 -21.57
C LEU A 46 2.37 3.73 -20.87
N ALA A 47 3.53 3.09 -20.95
CA ALA A 47 3.80 1.85 -20.23
C ALA A 47 3.84 2.10 -18.71
N GLY A 48 4.43 3.22 -18.28
CA GLY A 48 4.45 3.65 -16.88
C GLY A 48 3.04 3.83 -16.29
N VAL A 49 2.16 4.53 -17.00
CA VAL A 49 0.75 4.70 -16.61
C VAL A 49 0.00 3.36 -16.64
N ALA A 50 0.28 2.50 -17.62
CA ALA A 50 -0.31 1.16 -17.68
C ALA A 50 0.10 0.26 -16.51
N THR A 51 1.23 0.52 -15.85
CA THR A 51 1.59 -0.23 -14.63
C THR A 51 0.64 0.02 -13.46
N ILE A 52 -0.08 1.15 -13.43
CA ILE A 52 -0.97 1.50 -12.31
C ILE A 52 -2.15 0.50 -12.20
N PRO A 53 -2.93 0.24 -13.27
CA PRO A 53 -4.00 -0.76 -13.22
C PRO A 53 -3.50 -2.21 -13.26
N LEU A 54 -2.25 -2.46 -13.68
CA LEU A 54 -1.72 -3.82 -13.79
C LEU A 54 -1.00 -4.28 -12.52
N ILE A 55 -0.24 -3.38 -11.91
CA ILE A 55 0.60 -3.59 -10.73
C ILE A 55 0.17 -2.56 -9.69
N TRP A 56 -0.97 -2.83 -9.05
CA TRP A 56 -1.56 -1.94 -8.04
C TRP A 56 -0.79 -1.99 -6.70
N ALA A 57 0.47 -1.56 -6.74
CA ALA A 57 1.34 -1.39 -5.58
C ALA A 57 2.60 -0.62 -5.99
N LEU A 58 2.80 0.58 -5.44
CA LEU A 58 3.96 1.42 -5.76
C LEU A 58 5.32 0.68 -5.66
N PRO A 59 5.61 -0.12 -4.62
CA PRO A 59 6.86 -0.87 -4.56
C PRO A 59 7.02 -1.91 -5.67
N GLY A 60 5.92 -2.54 -6.10
CA GLY A 60 5.92 -3.47 -7.22
C GLY A 60 6.17 -2.75 -8.55
N GLN A 61 5.64 -1.54 -8.71
CA GLN A 61 5.87 -0.71 -9.91
C GLN A 61 7.32 -0.22 -9.99
N VAL A 62 7.89 0.23 -8.87
CA VAL A 62 9.31 0.62 -8.80
C VAL A 62 10.20 -0.58 -9.11
N LEU A 63 9.94 -1.75 -8.51
CA LEU A 63 10.68 -2.98 -8.81
C LEU A 63 10.57 -3.38 -10.28
N PHE A 64 9.38 -3.27 -10.87
CA PHE A 64 9.18 -3.56 -12.28
C PHE A 64 10.06 -2.68 -13.17
N VAL A 65 10.07 -1.37 -12.93
CA VAL A 65 10.86 -0.40 -13.71
C VAL A 65 12.36 -0.65 -13.54
N THR A 66 12.83 -0.91 -12.31
CA THR A 66 14.27 -1.15 -12.05
C THR A 66 14.77 -2.46 -12.65
N MET A 67 13.97 -3.54 -12.56
CA MET A 67 14.34 -4.81 -13.19
C MET A 67 14.29 -4.75 -14.71
N TRP A 68 13.34 -4.00 -15.27
CA TRP A 68 13.26 -3.74 -16.70
C TRP A 68 14.50 -3.00 -17.20
N GLN A 69 14.94 -1.96 -16.50
CA GLN A 69 16.16 -1.22 -16.82
C GLN A 69 17.41 -2.12 -16.76
N SER A 70 17.42 -3.08 -15.84
CA SER A 70 18.51 -4.05 -15.68
C SER A 70 18.50 -5.16 -16.74
N GLY A 71 17.56 -5.15 -17.70
CA GLY A 71 17.47 -6.14 -18.77
C GLY A 71 16.98 -7.51 -18.32
N VAL A 72 16.33 -7.61 -17.16
CA VAL A 72 15.80 -8.89 -16.65
C VAL A 72 14.63 -9.37 -17.53
N ALA A 73 14.55 -10.68 -17.76
CA ALA A 73 13.47 -11.27 -18.54
C ALA A 73 12.09 -11.03 -17.90
N LEU A 74 11.10 -10.64 -18.70
CA LEU A 74 9.76 -10.28 -18.24
C LEU A 74 9.07 -11.32 -17.33
N PRO A 75 9.17 -12.65 -17.57
CA PRO A 75 8.59 -13.64 -16.67
C PRO A 75 9.19 -13.60 -15.26
N LEU A 76 10.48 -13.30 -15.16
CA LEU A 76 11.19 -13.18 -13.88
C LEU A 76 10.74 -11.92 -13.13
N ILE A 77 10.56 -10.81 -13.85
CA ILE A 77 9.99 -9.57 -13.29
C ILE A 77 8.57 -9.84 -12.78
N ALA A 78 7.73 -10.51 -13.58
CA ALA A 78 6.36 -10.85 -13.19
C ALA A 78 6.34 -11.72 -11.92
N ALA A 79 7.24 -12.70 -11.81
CA ALA A 79 7.38 -13.53 -10.61
C ALA A 79 7.83 -12.71 -9.38
N ALA A 80 8.82 -11.83 -9.56
CA ALA A 80 9.33 -10.96 -8.50
C ALA A 80 8.24 -10.00 -8.00
N VAL A 81 7.56 -9.29 -8.90
CA VAL A 81 6.45 -8.39 -8.59
C VAL A 81 5.32 -9.14 -7.89
N SER A 82 4.96 -10.33 -8.38
CA SER A 82 3.93 -11.18 -7.76
C SER A 82 4.31 -11.58 -6.34
N LEU A 83 5.58 -11.97 -6.11
CA LEU A 83 6.10 -12.30 -4.78
C LEU A 83 6.05 -11.09 -3.84
N THR A 84 6.36 -9.89 -4.35
CA THR A 84 6.21 -8.65 -3.55
C THR A 84 4.76 -8.33 -3.21
N ALA A 85 3.80 -8.75 -4.03
CA ALA A 85 2.38 -8.53 -3.80
C ALA A 85 1.80 -9.47 -2.73
N VAL A 86 2.42 -10.62 -2.47
CA VAL A 86 1.99 -11.60 -1.44
C VAL A 86 1.81 -10.94 -0.05
N ARG A 87 2.63 -9.93 0.28
CA ARG A 87 2.54 -9.20 1.56
C ARG A 87 1.23 -8.43 1.75
N LEU A 88 0.48 -8.18 0.67
CA LEU A 88 -0.83 -7.52 0.72
C LEU A 88 -1.96 -8.52 1.01
N LEU A 89 -1.74 -9.83 0.85
CA LEU A 89 -2.78 -10.85 1.07
C LEU A 89 -3.45 -10.76 2.44
N PRO A 90 -2.73 -10.60 3.58
CA PRO A 90 -3.38 -10.48 4.88
C PRO A 90 -4.32 -9.27 4.96
N MET A 91 -3.93 -8.16 4.34
CA MET A 91 -4.75 -6.94 4.28
C MET A 91 -6.00 -7.18 3.45
N THR A 92 -5.86 -7.78 2.26
CA THR A 92 -6.99 -8.11 1.37
C THR A 92 -7.98 -9.04 2.03
N ILE A 93 -7.51 -10.10 2.71
CA ILE A 93 -8.36 -11.02 3.46
C ILE A 93 -9.11 -10.29 4.58
N GLY A 94 -8.43 -9.41 5.31
CA GLY A 94 -9.02 -8.62 6.39
C GLY A 94 -10.14 -7.68 5.89
N VAL A 95 -9.87 -6.92 4.82
CA VAL A 95 -10.87 -6.01 4.22
C VAL A 95 -12.07 -6.80 3.69
N LEU A 96 -11.84 -7.87 2.93
CA LEU A 96 -12.91 -8.68 2.39
C LEU A 96 -13.76 -9.32 3.49
N ALA A 97 -13.14 -9.85 4.55
CA ALA A 97 -13.87 -10.43 5.68
C ALA A 97 -14.77 -9.42 6.39
N GLN A 98 -14.39 -8.13 6.40
CA GLN A 98 -15.16 -7.07 7.04
C GLN A 98 -16.42 -6.68 6.26
N VAL A 99 -16.34 -6.60 4.92
CA VAL A 99 -17.43 -6.06 4.08
C VAL A 99 -18.31 -7.13 3.42
N ARG A 100 -17.96 -8.40 3.59
CA ARG A 100 -18.62 -9.53 2.92
C ARG A 100 -20.05 -9.74 3.43
N LEU A 101 -21.00 -9.72 2.50
CA LEU A 101 -22.38 -10.14 2.73
C LEU A 101 -22.55 -11.62 2.38
N LYS A 102 -23.04 -12.44 3.32
CA LYS A 102 -23.10 -13.91 3.17
C LYS A 102 -23.90 -14.41 1.95
N GLN A 103 -24.86 -13.63 1.47
CA GLN A 103 -25.81 -14.02 0.42
C GLN A 103 -25.64 -13.23 -0.89
N ALA A 104 -24.68 -12.30 -0.96
CA ALA A 104 -24.47 -11.44 -2.13
C ALA A 104 -23.53 -12.07 -3.18
N SER A 105 -23.55 -11.52 -4.41
CA SER A 105 -22.63 -11.93 -5.49
C SER A 105 -21.17 -11.67 -5.13
N ARG A 106 -20.28 -12.59 -5.50
CA ARG A 106 -18.83 -12.50 -5.23
C ARG A 106 -18.05 -11.69 -6.27
N VAL A 107 -18.64 -11.38 -7.43
CA VAL A 107 -17.96 -10.65 -8.51
C VAL A 107 -17.37 -9.31 -8.02
N PRO A 108 -18.10 -8.47 -7.26
CA PRO A 108 -17.56 -7.21 -6.73
C PRO A 108 -16.43 -7.39 -5.71
N GLU A 109 -16.36 -8.54 -5.04
CA GLU A 109 -15.29 -8.86 -4.07
C GLU A 109 -13.94 -9.03 -4.79
N PHE A 110 -13.93 -9.60 -5.99
CA PHE A 110 -12.70 -9.70 -6.80
C PHE A 110 -12.19 -8.32 -7.23
N LEU A 111 -13.11 -7.42 -7.61
CA LEU A 111 -12.76 -6.05 -7.96
C LEU A 111 -12.17 -5.30 -6.77
N LEU A 112 -12.78 -5.45 -5.59
CA LEU A 112 -12.24 -4.90 -4.36
C LEU A 112 -10.86 -5.51 -4.03
N GLY A 113 -10.68 -6.81 -4.23
CA GLY A 113 -9.41 -7.48 -4.05
C GLY A 113 -8.29 -6.85 -4.88
N HIS A 114 -8.56 -6.53 -6.14
CA HIS A 114 -7.61 -5.83 -7.02
C HIS A 114 -7.26 -4.43 -6.51
N PHE A 115 -8.25 -3.65 -6.07
CA PHE A 115 -8.02 -2.30 -5.53
C PHE A 115 -7.42 -2.31 -4.11
N THR A 116 -7.37 -3.45 -3.43
CA THR A 116 -6.92 -3.49 -2.05
C THR A 116 -5.42 -3.24 -1.96
N ALA A 117 -5.09 -2.04 -1.51
CA ALA A 117 -3.76 -1.64 -1.08
C ALA A 117 -3.81 -1.22 0.38
N VAL A 118 -2.65 -0.87 0.94
CA VAL A 118 -2.56 -0.42 2.34
C VAL A 118 -3.47 0.79 2.59
N THR A 119 -3.63 1.70 1.62
CA THR A 119 -4.53 2.86 1.73
C THR A 119 -5.99 2.46 1.95
N ILE A 120 -6.50 1.50 1.16
CA ILE A 120 -7.86 0.98 1.33
C ILE A 120 -8.00 0.30 2.68
N TRP A 121 -6.99 -0.49 3.09
CA TRP A 121 -7.01 -1.16 4.40
C TRP A 121 -7.01 -0.17 5.58
N VAL A 122 -6.19 0.88 5.54
CA VAL A 122 -6.20 1.92 6.59
C VAL A 122 -7.56 2.61 6.65
N LEU A 123 -8.07 3.04 5.50
CA LEU A 123 -9.37 3.72 5.42
C LEU A 123 -10.54 2.79 5.77
N SER A 124 -10.42 1.49 5.53
CA SER A 124 -11.42 0.51 5.94
C SER A 124 -11.51 0.42 7.46
N LEU A 125 -10.37 0.50 8.17
CA LEU A 125 -10.34 0.47 9.62
C LEU A 125 -10.84 1.77 10.26
N THR A 126 -10.60 2.92 9.64
CA THR A 126 -10.94 4.23 10.25
C THR A 126 -12.33 4.75 9.86
N SER A 127 -12.82 4.44 8.66
CA SER A 127 -13.97 5.15 8.07
C SER A 127 -15.18 4.27 7.78
N LEU A 128 -15.05 2.94 7.81
CA LEU A 128 -16.19 2.05 7.56
C LEU A 128 -17.17 1.94 8.73
N HIS A 129 -16.78 2.33 9.94
CA HIS A 129 -17.67 2.25 11.11
C HIS A 129 -18.96 3.06 10.91
N ASP A 130 -18.86 4.19 10.21
CA ASP A 130 -19.99 5.10 9.96
C ASP A 130 -20.81 4.72 8.71
N VAL A 131 -20.41 3.68 7.97
CA VAL A 131 -21.03 3.28 6.70
C VAL A 131 -21.89 2.03 6.90
N PRO A 132 -23.18 2.04 6.51
CA PRO A 132 -24.04 0.86 6.57
C PRO A 132 -23.46 -0.32 5.79
N ALA A 133 -23.51 -1.54 6.35
CA ALA A 133 -22.98 -2.77 5.75
C ALA A 133 -23.21 -2.94 4.22
N PRO A 134 -24.42 -2.74 3.66
CA PRO A 134 -24.65 -2.86 2.20
C PRO A 134 -23.86 -1.89 1.33
N ARG A 135 -23.43 -0.75 1.90
CA ARG A 135 -22.72 0.32 1.20
C ARG A 135 -21.20 0.21 1.35
N GLN A 136 -20.70 -0.61 2.26
CA GLN A 136 -19.27 -0.68 2.58
C GLN A 136 -18.43 -1.15 1.39
N LEU A 137 -18.83 -2.23 0.71
CA LEU A 137 -18.09 -2.72 -0.46
C LEU A 137 -18.11 -1.68 -1.61
N PRO A 138 -19.26 -1.13 -2.05
CA PRO A 138 -19.29 -0.09 -3.06
C PRO A 138 -18.50 1.17 -2.69
N TRP A 139 -18.49 1.55 -1.41
CA TRP A 139 -17.69 2.66 -0.90
C TRP A 139 -16.19 2.40 -1.11
N LEU A 140 -15.69 1.21 -0.75
CA LEU A 140 -14.28 0.86 -0.98
C LEU A 140 -13.93 0.75 -2.46
N VAL A 141 -14.83 0.23 -3.29
CA VAL A 141 -14.64 0.19 -4.75
C VAL A 141 -14.55 1.61 -5.31
N GLY A 142 -15.42 2.53 -4.89
CA GLY A 142 -15.37 3.94 -5.29
C GLY A 142 -14.09 4.66 -4.85
N LEU A 143 -13.59 4.33 -3.66
CA LEU A 143 -12.30 4.81 -3.19
C LEU A 143 -11.15 4.30 -4.06
N GLY A 144 -11.12 3.00 -4.35
CA GLY A 144 -10.09 2.37 -5.18
C GLY A 144 -10.06 2.92 -6.61
N THR A 145 -11.22 3.08 -7.24
CA THR A 145 -11.32 3.64 -8.60
C THR A 145 -10.89 5.11 -8.63
N ALA A 146 -11.31 5.92 -7.67
CA ALA A 146 -10.90 7.32 -7.59
C ALA A 146 -9.39 7.48 -7.41
N LEU A 147 -8.79 6.69 -6.50
CA LEU A 147 -7.34 6.69 -6.30
C LEU A 147 -6.62 6.24 -7.56
N MET A 148 -7.08 5.17 -8.21
CA MET A 148 -6.49 4.66 -9.46
C MET A 148 -6.48 5.72 -10.55
N THR A 149 -7.64 6.33 -10.81
CA THR A 149 -7.78 7.40 -11.81
C THR A 149 -6.92 8.60 -11.45
N MET A 150 -6.87 8.99 -10.18
CA MET A 150 -6.02 10.10 -9.73
C MET A 150 -4.54 9.80 -9.99
N MET A 151 -4.06 8.59 -9.66
CA MET A 151 -2.67 8.21 -9.90
C MET A 151 -2.33 8.19 -11.40
N MET A 152 -3.26 7.74 -12.26
CA MET A 152 -3.10 7.80 -13.72
C MET A 152 -2.93 9.22 -14.26
N LEU A 153 -3.52 10.22 -13.59
CA LEU A 153 -3.36 11.64 -13.96
C LEU A 153 -2.08 12.25 -13.36
N VAL A 154 -1.68 11.80 -12.16
CA VAL A 154 -0.54 12.33 -11.42
C VAL A 154 0.80 11.82 -11.96
N VAL A 155 0.87 10.57 -12.44
CA VAL A 155 2.13 10.02 -13.00
C VAL A 155 2.63 10.80 -14.22
N PRO A 156 1.81 11.12 -15.24
CA PRO A 156 2.22 11.99 -16.33
C PRO A 156 2.71 13.35 -15.86
N LEU A 157 2.03 13.94 -14.87
CA LEU A 157 2.45 15.21 -14.29
C LEU A 157 3.87 15.11 -13.72
N GLY A 158 4.17 14.08 -12.92
CA GLY A 158 5.51 13.81 -12.40
C GLY A 158 6.55 13.52 -13.50
N TYR A 159 6.14 12.83 -14.57
CA TYR A 159 7.01 12.51 -15.71
C TYR A 159 7.46 13.75 -16.47
N TYR A 160 6.57 14.73 -16.67
CA TYR A 160 6.93 15.99 -17.33
C TYR A 160 7.62 16.98 -16.39
N LEU A 161 7.35 16.93 -15.08
CA LEU A 161 8.05 17.72 -14.08
C LEU A 161 9.48 17.22 -13.83
N ALA A 162 9.83 16.01 -14.27
CA ALA A 162 11.13 15.38 -14.04
C ALA A 162 12.31 16.27 -14.43
N ASP A 163 12.23 16.93 -15.59
CA ASP A 163 13.29 17.81 -16.10
C ASP A 163 13.54 19.06 -15.23
N THR A 164 12.56 19.43 -14.40
CA THR A 164 12.63 20.59 -13.51
C THR A 164 12.93 20.23 -12.05
N LEU A 165 12.80 18.94 -11.71
CA LEU A 165 12.98 18.44 -10.35
C LEU A 165 14.43 18.02 -10.13
N PRO A 166 15.11 18.50 -9.07
CA PRO A 166 16.39 17.93 -8.67
C PRO A 166 16.26 16.42 -8.42
N PRO A 167 17.22 15.57 -8.86
CA PRO A 167 17.12 14.11 -8.70
C PRO A 167 16.89 13.67 -7.24
N ALA A 168 17.50 14.38 -6.28
CA ALA A 168 17.30 14.13 -4.85
C ALA A 168 15.85 14.34 -4.39
N LEU A 169 15.14 15.31 -4.98
CA LEU A 169 13.74 15.57 -4.67
C LEU A 169 12.82 14.50 -5.26
N ALA A 170 13.07 14.07 -6.51
CA ALA A 170 12.35 12.96 -7.12
C ALA A 170 12.49 11.67 -6.30
N ALA A 171 13.71 11.34 -5.88
CA ALA A 171 13.95 10.21 -4.98
C ALA A 171 13.19 10.37 -3.66
N ALA A 172 13.28 11.53 -3.00
CA ALA A 172 12.54 11.79 -1.76
C ALA A 172 11.03 11.63 -1.93
N MET A 173 10.46 12.09 -3.06
CA MET A 173 9.05 11.94 -3.41
C MET A 173 8.63 10.47 -3.47
N VAL A 174 9.39 9.61 -4.16
CA VAL A 174 9.13 8.14 -4.18
C VAL A 174 9.13 7.55 -2.76
N PHE A 175 10.03 8.03 -1.89
CA PHE A 175 10.13 7.58 -0.51
C PHE A 175 9.03 8.10 0.43
N PHE A 176 8.16 9.04 0.02
CA PHE A 176 7.09 9.56 0.89
C PHE A 176 6.14 8.45 1.37
N THR A 177 5.77 7.50 0.51
CA THR A 177 4.83 6.43 0.89
C THR A 177 5.44 5.50 1.94
N PRO A 178 6.67 4.94 1.74
CA PRO A 178 7.37 4.21 2.80
C PRO A 178 7.58 5.03 4.08
N ALA A 179 7.97 6.31 3.95
CA ALA A 179 8.17 7.19 5.10
C ALA A 179 6.86 7.42 5.87
N PHE A 180 5.75 7.65 5.17
CA PHE A 180 4.43 7.79 5.79
C PHE A 180 4.02 6.52 6.52
N PHE A 181 4.27 5.33 5.96
CA PHE A 181 4.00 4.08 6.68
C PHE A 181 4.83 3.95 7.93
N LEU A 182 6.13 4.26 7.86
CA LEU A 182 7.01 4.22 9.03
C LEU A 182 6.53 5.21 10.11
N LEU A 183 6.18 6.44 9.72
CA LEU A 183 5.67 7.46 10.62
C LEU A 183 4.29 7.09 11.20
N SER A 184 3.42 6.48 10.40
CA SER A 184 2.10 5.98 10.83
C SER A 184 2.24 4.82 11.81
N LEU A 185 3.20 3.91 11.60
CA LEU A 185 3.54 2.86 12.56
C LEU A 185 4.08 3.44 13.86
N LEU A 186 4.94 4.46 13.78
CA LEU A 186 5.50 5.17 14.95
C LEU A 186 4.43 5.95 15.72
N SER A 187 3.45 6.55 15.03
CA SER A 187 2.36 7.28 15.68
C SER A 187 1.30 6.36 16.28
N GLY A 188 1.08 5.18 15.69
CA GLY A 188 0.22 4.14 16.21
C GLY A 188 0.85 3.27 17.30
N ALA A 189 2.15 3.41 17.56
CA ALA A 189 2.86 2.72 18.62
C ALA A 189 2.42 3.26 19.99
N ILE A 190 1.72 2.44 20.77
CA ILE A 190 1.22 2.84 22.10
C ILE A 190 2.18 2.34 23.19
N TRP A 191 2.87 1.22 22.94
CA TRP A 191 3.69 0.55 23.94
C TRP A 191 5.17 0.68 23.65
N ARG A 192 6.00 0.66 24.71
CA ARG A 192 7.47 0.65 24.60
C ARG A 192 8.00 -0.51 23.74
N PHE A 193 7.25 -1.62 23.72
CA PHE A 193 7.53 -2.76 22.85
C PHE A 193 7.43 -2.40 21.36
N ASP A 194 6.41 -1.64 20.95
CA ASP A 194 6.18 -1.24 19.56
C ASP A 194 7.32 -0.36 19.06
N TYR A 195 7.73 0.64 19.85
CA TYR A 195 8.88 1.49 19.55
C TYR A 195 10.20 0.69 19.48
N ALA A 196 10.40 -0.25 20.40
CA ALA A 196 11.61 -1.08 20.41
C ALA A 196 11.68 -2.02 19.20
N ALA A 197 10.55 -2.59 18.77
CA ALA A 197 10.47 -3.44 17.58
C ALA A 197 10.80 -2.65 16.31
N ILE A 198 10.26 -1.42 16.17
CA ILE A 198 10.56 -0.54 15.04
C ILE A 198 12.05 -0.15 15.05
N ALA A 199 12.58 0.31 16.19
CA ALA A 199 13.97 0.74 16.29
C ALA A 199 14.95 -0.41 16.02
N LEU A 200 14.71 -1.60 16.61
CA LEU A 200 15.55 -2.78 16.37
C LEU A 200 15.47 -3.23 14.92
N GLY A 201 14.29 -3.17 14.29
CA GLY A 201 14.15 -3.45 12.86
C GLY A 201 14.99 -2.49 11.99
N CYS A 202 14.97 -1.19 12.29
CA CYS A 202 15.80 -0.22 11.58
C CYS A 202 17.31 -0.46 11.75
N VAL A 203 17.74 -0.85 12.96
CA VAL A 203 19.16 -1.16 13.24
C VAL A 203 19.60 -2.47 12.60
N LEU A 204 18.72 -3.47 12.55
CA LEU A 204 18.99 -4.76 11.92
C LEU A 204 18.98 -4.70 10.39
N LEU A 205 18.31 -3.72 9.79
CA LEU A 205 18.20 -3.59 8.34
C LEU A 205 19.56 -3.51 7.60
N PRO A 206 20.54 -2.66 7.98
CA PRO A 206 21.85 -2.65 7.33
C PRO A 206 22.61 -3.97 7.50
N ILE A 207 22.44 -4.64 8.64
CA ILE A 207 23.06 -5.95 8.90
C ILE A 207 22.42 -7.01 8.00
N ALA A 208 21.09 -7.06 7.95
CA ALA A 208 20.35 -8.00 7.11
C ALA A 208 20.65 -7.81 5.62
N ARG A 209 20.79 -6.55 5.17
CA ARG A 209 21.18 -6.23 3.79
C ARG A 209 22.58 -6.72 3.42
N TYR A 210 23.50 -6.77 4.37
CA TYR A 210 24.84 -7.31 4.14
C TYR A 210 24.83 -8.83 3.95
N TYR A 211 24.04 -9.57 4.74
CA TYR A 211 24.00 -11.03 4.68
C TYR A 211 23.04 -11.60 3.62
N ALA A 212 21.89 -10.98 3.44
CA ALA A 212 20.82 -11.45 2.56
C ALA A 212 20.03 -10.26 1.99
N PRO A 213 20.55 -9.58 0.94
CA PRO A 213 19.93 -8.39 0.38
C PRO A 213 18.50 -8.61 -0.15
N ASP A 214 18.15 -9.83 -0.55
CA ASP A 214 16.81 -10.17 -1.06
C ASP A 214 15.76 -10.38 0.06
N PHE A 215 16.22 -10.70 1.27
CA PHE A 215 15.36 -10.97 2.44
C PHE A 215 15.61 -9.97 3.56
N ASP A 216 16.26 -8.84 3.26
CA ASP A 216 16.73 -7.86 4.23
C ASP A 216 15.59 -7.33 5.11
N LEU A 217 14.49 -6.92 4.50
CA LEU A 217 13.31 -6.38 5.18
C LEU A 217 12.61 -7.46 6.02
N LEU A 218 12.56 -8.70 5.54
CA LEU A 218 11.95 -9.81 6.27
C LEU A 218 12.76 -10.16 7.51
N ILE A 219 14.08 -10.30 7.36
CA ILE A 219 15.01 -10.63 8.46
C ILE A 219 15.05 -9.48 9.46
N ALA A 220 15.12 -8.24 8.99
CA ALA A 220 15.12 -7.07 9.86
C ALA A 220 13.81 -6.92 10.63
N GLY A 221 12.66 -7.05 9.95
CA GLY A 221 11.34 -6.95 10.57
C GLY A 221 11.07 -8.09 11.55
N LEU A 222 11.26 -9.34 11.13
CA LEU A 222 11.02 -10.52 11.97
C LEU A 222 12.05 -10.61 13.10
N GLY A 223 13.32 -10.38 12.80
CA GLY A 223 14.41 -10.37 13.78
C GLY A 223 14.24 -9.25 14.79
N GLY A 224 13.97 -8.02 14.34
CA GLY A 224 13.74 -6.86 15.20
C GLY A 224 12.53 -7.03 16.11
N GLY A 225 11.41 -7.50 15.57
CA GLY A 225 10.22 -7.82 16.36
C GLY A 225 10.43 -8.95 17.36
N THR A 226 11.15 -10.00 16.97
CA THR A 226 11.45 -11.15 17.84
C THR A 226 12.40 -10.76 18.98
N LEU A 227 13.46 -10.00 18.69
CA LEU A 227 14.36 -9.48 19.70
C LEU A 227 13.64 -8.53 20.66
N ALA A 228 12.82 -7.62 20.14
CA ALA A 228 11.98 -6.76 20.97
C ALA A 228 11.05 -7.59 21.87
N PHE A 229 10.51 -8.70 21.37
CA PHE A 229 9.60 -9.57 22.11
C PHE A 229 10.32 -10.31 23.23
N ILE A 230 11.53 -10.77 22.98
CA ILE A 230 12.35 -11.46 23.99
C ILE A 230 12.84 -10.44 25.05
N CYS A 231 13.34 -9.28 24.62
CA CYS A 231 13.95 -8.29 25.51
C CYS A 231 12.94 -7.49 26.33
N LEU A 232 11.81 -7.08 25.75
CA LEU A 232 10.79 -6.26 26.44
C LEU A 232 9.58 -7.07 26.90
N ARG A 233 9.58 -8.39 26.68
CA ARG A 233 8.57 -9.40 27.09
C ARG A 233 7.22 -8.78 27.42
N PRO A 234 6.27 -8.68 26.46
CA PRO A 234 5.04 -7.92 26.66
C PRO A 234 4.35 -8.36 27.94
N ARG A 235 4.44 -7.53 28.98
CA ARG A 235 3.70 -7.73 30.23
C ARG A 235 2.24 -7.58 29.85
N ARG A 236 1.55 -8.70 29.61
CA ARG A 236 0.08 -8.76 29.54
C ARG A 236 -0.47 -8.11 30.80
N LYS A 237 -0.82 -6.83 30.71
CA LYS A 237 -1.70 -6.17 31.67
C LYS A 237 -2.85 -5.53 30.88
N GLY A 238 -3.94 -6.28 30.81
CA GLY A 238 -5.30 -5.78 30.63
C GLY A 238 -5.71 -5.34 29.22
N LEU A 239 -6.13 -6.28 28.38
CA LEU A 239 -7.04 -6.01 27.26
C LEU A 239 -8.38 -6.71 27.54
N LEU A 240 -9.12 -6.16 28.49
CA LEU A 240 -10.57 -6.25 28.65
C LEU A 240 -11.00 -4.97 29.37
N LYS A 241 -11.27 -3.91 28.59
CA LYS A 241 -12.27 -2.89 28.88
C LYS A 241 -12.84 -2.43 27.56
#